data_AF-A0A3P9HD20-F1
#
_entry.id   AF-A0A3P9HD20-F1
#
_cell.length_a   1.000
_cell.length_b   1.000
_cell.length_c   1.000
_cell.angle_alpha   90.00
_cell.angle_beta   90.00
_cell.angle_gamma   90.00
#
_symmetry.space_group_name_H-M   'P 1'
#
loop_
_entity.id
_entity.type
_entity.pdbx_description
1 polymer ?
#
loop_
_entity_poly.entity_id
_entity_poly.type
_entity_poly.pdbx_seq_one_letter_code
_entity_poly.pdbx_strand_id
1 'polypeptide(L)'
;MAAWFSTVLFVCCILESTVESTQVQRNRYTNSFSLARSTRSRVQQLLKKYKEQELGNLDFDGRSQQLTDLPLLSTDFDSWLQLSDWDRLHAAFLDMQAYWNILERKRGDLEKEEKAHSWLRKTWISLPQRFKHIQLDLRDLMNQVSSQMRFTRRSWMKPTPAAVHLNSERSPRADWDSRVEGYIALRDLDLYLTKLARDFLLLASKRHS
;
A
#
# COMPACT_ATOMS: atom_id res chain seq x y z
N MET A 1 -12.38 10.11 -53.63
CA MET A 1 -13.46 9.97 -52.62
C MET A 1 -13.17 8.84 -51.62
N ALA A 2 -12.82 7.62 -52.03
CA ALA A 2 -12.62 6.48 -51.10
C ALA A 2 -11.45 6.62 -50.10
N ALA A 3 -10.35 7.29 -50.49
CA ALA A 3 -9.18 7.46 -49.62
C ALA A 3 -9.42 8.36 -48.39
N TRP A 4 -10.39 9.29 -48.47
CA TRP A 4 -10.74 10.19 -47.37
C TRP A 4 -11.62 9.51 -46.32
N PHE A 5 -12.49 8.58 -46.72
CA PHE A 5 -13.29 7.78 -45.78
C PHE A 5 -12.42 6.80 -44.98
N SER A 6 -11.40 6.20 -45.61
CA SER A 6 -10.49 5.26 -44.95
C SER A 6 -9.61 5.93 -43.90
N THR A 7 -9.14 7.16 -44.17
CA THR A 7 -8.36 7.95 -43.20
C THR A 7 -9.22 8.46 -42.05
N VAL A 8 -10.47 8.90 -42.29
CA VAL A 8 -11.40 9.29 -41.23
C VAL A 8 -11.77 8.11 -40.33
N LEU A 9 -12.06 6.93 -40.91
CA LEU A 9 -12.35 5.72 -40.12
C LEU A 9 -11.14 5.30 -39.26
N PHE A 10 -9.93 5.37 -39.81
CA PHE A 10 -8.72 5.03 -39.07
C PHE A 10 -8.47 5.99 -37.90
N VAL A 11 -8.69 7.29 -38.09
CA VAL A 11 -8.60 8.31 -37.04
C VAL A 11 -9.67 8.10 -35.96
N CYS A 12 -10.91 7.76 -36.34
CA CYS A 12 -11.99 7.46 -35.40
C CYS A 12 -11.68 6.22 -34.54
N CYS A 13 -11.20 5.14 -35.15
CA CYS A 13 -10.84 3.92 -34.40
C CYS A 13 -9.68 4.15 -33.42
N ILE A 14 -8.70 4.99 -33.78
CA ILE A 14 -7.63 5.37 -32.86
C ILE A 14 -8.18 6.22 -31.71
N LEU A 15 -9.05 7.18 -32.01
CA LEU A 15 -9.67 8.02 -30.97
C LEU A 15 -10.49 7.19 -29.97
N GLU A 16 -11.36 6.30 -30.45
CA GLU A 16 -12.17 5.42 -29.59
C GLU A 16 -11.28 4.50 -28.73
N SER A 17 -10.25 3.90 -29.34
CA SER A 17 -9.31 3.03 -28.61
C SER A 17 -8.54 3.78 -27.51
N THR A 18 -8.19 5.05 -27.74
CA THR A 18 -7.50 5.88 -26.73
C THR A 18 -8.42 6.32 -25.59
N VAL A 19 -9.66 6.67 -25.89
CA VAL A 19 -10.67 7.05 -24.88
C VAL A 19 -11.02 5.86 -23.99
N GLU A 20 -11.22 4.67 -24.56
CA GLU A 20 -11.46 3.44 -23.78
C GLU A 20 -10.27 3.07 -22.88
N SER A 21 -9.05 3.16 -23.43
CA SER A 21 -7.80 2.90 -22.71
C SER A 21 -7.63 3.81 -21.48
N THR A 22 -7.89 5.10 -21.64
CA THR A 22 -7.76 6.10 -20.55
C THR A 22 -8.86 5.95 -19.49
N GLN A 23 -10.10 5.65 -19.89
CA GLN A 23 -11.20 5.41 -18.96
C GLN A 23 -11.00 4.13 -18.14
N VAL A 24 -10.51 3.05 -18.77
CA VAL A 24 -10.17 1.80 -18.07
C VAL A 24 -9.06 2.05 -17.04
N GLN A 25 -8.03 2.79 -17.39
CA GLN A 25 -6.92 3.09 -16.46
C GLN A 25 -7.40 3.95 -15.28
N ARG A 26 -8.25 4.95 -15.55
CA ARG A 26 -8.89 5.77 -14.51
C ARG A 26 -9.69 4.92 -13.54
N ASN A 27 -10.52 4.00 -14.04
CA ASN A 27 -11.31 3.12 -13.20
C ASN A 27 -10.44 2.23 -12.31
N ARG A 28 -9.28 1.77 -12.80
CA ARG A 28 -8.31 1.01 -11.98
C ARG A 28 -7.77 1.84 -10.82
N TYR A 29 -7.39 3.09 -11.07
CA TYR A 29 -6.93 3.99 -10.01
C TYR A 29 -8.03 4.29 -8.98
N THR A 30 -9.28 4.50 -9.41
CA THR A 30 -10.43 4.68 -8.51
C THR A 30 -10.69 3.45 -7.64
N ASN A 31 -10.53 2.24 -8.20
CA ASN A 31 -10.65 0.99 -7.44
C ASN A 31 -9.55 0.87 -6.39
N SER A 32 -8.30 1.19 -6.76
CA SER A 32 -7.18 1.17 -5.81
C SER A 32 -7.32 2.23 -4.72
N PHE A 33 -7.84 3.42 -5.05
CA PHE A 33 -8.22 4.44 -4.07
C PHE A 33 -9.23 3.91 -3.05
N SER A 34 -10.30 3.28 -3.55
CA SER A 34 -11.36 2.73 -2.69
C SER A 34 -10.84 1.61 -1.80
N LEU A 35 -10.01 0.73 -2.35
CA LEU A 35 -9.38 -0.35 -1.61
C LEU A 35 -8.44 0.21 -0.54
N ALA A 36 -7.59 1.18 -0.85
CA ALA A 36 -6.69 1.82 0.12
C ALA A 36 -7.47 2.42 1.31
N ARG A 37 -8.61 3.08 1.06
CA ARG A 37 -9.48 3.59 2.13
C ARG A 37 -10.13 2.48 2.96
N SER A 38 -10.57 1.40 2.31
CA SER A 38 -11.15 0.24 3.00
C SER A 38 -10.13 -0.45 3.90
N THR A 39 -8.92 -0.68 3.39
CA THR A 39 -7.77 -1.20 4.15
C THR A 39 -7.45 -0.29 5.33
N ARG A 40 -7.39 1.03 5.11
CA ARG A 40 -7.13 2.01 6.16
C ARG A 40 -8.13 1.91 7.30
N SER A 41 -9.42 1.82 6.99
CA SER A 41 -10.46 1.65 8.01
C SER A 41 -10.24 0.38 8.84
N ARG A 42 -9.85 -0.73 8.22
CA ARG A 42 -9.51 -1.97 8.93
C ARG A 42 -8.23 -1.84 9.78
N VAL A 43 -7.22 -1.12 9.29
CA VAL A 43 -6.01 -0.79 10.07
C VAL A 43 -6.37 0.03 11.30
N GLN A 44 -7.23 1.05 11.18
CA GLN A 44 -7.68 1.86 12.33
C GLN A 44 -8.43 1.03 13.38
N GLN A 45 -9.29 0.10 12.93
CA GLN A 45 -9.98 -0.83 13.83
C GLN A 45 -8.98 -1.76 14.55
N LEU A 46 -7.99 -2.29 13.83
CA LEU A 46 -6.94 -3.10 14.44
C LEU A 46 -6.09 -2.28 15.41
N LEU A 47 -5.69 -1.06 15.05
CA LEU A 47 -4.88 -0.18 15.89
C LEU A 47 -5.54 0.03 17.26
N LYS A 48 -6.86 0.30 17.27
CA LYS A 48 -7.62 0.42 18.53
C LYS A 48 -7.55 -0.86 19.36
N LYS A 49 -7.81 -2.01 18.74
CA LYS A 49 -7.76 -3.32 19.42
C LYS A 49 -6.36 -3.68 19.90
N TYR A 50 -5.34 -3.30 19.14
CA TYR A 50 -3.95 -3.53 19.47
C TYR A 50 -3.55 -2.73 20.71
N LYS A 51 -3.91 -1.44 20.79
CA LYS A 51 -3.70 -0.63 21.99
C LYS A 51 -4.35 -1.23 23.23
N GLU A 52 -5.62 -1.65 23.10
CA GLU A 52 -6.38 -2.28 24.19
C GLU A 52 -5.69 -3.55 24.71
N GLN A 53 -5.20 -4.40 23.80
CA GLN A 53 -4.74 -5.75 24.16
C GLN A 53 -3.24 -5.85 24.48
N GLU A 54 -2.40 -5.05 23.83
CA GLU A 54 -0.94 -5.18 23.92
C GLU A 54 -0.28 -4.08 24.75
N LEU A 55 -0.83 -2.87 24.71
CA LEU A 55 -0.23 -1.71 25.38
C LEU A 55 -0.90 -1.36 26.71
N GLY A 56 -2.13 -1.84 26.95
CA GLY A 56 -2.90 -1.53 28.16
C GLY A 56 -3.24 -0.05 28.33
N ASN A 57 -2.97 0.79 27.31
CA ASN A 57 -3.17 2.22 27.34
C ASN A 57 -3.69 2.70 25.97
N LEU A 58 -4.94 3.17 25.95
CA LEU A 58 -5.60 3.71 24.75
C LEU A 58 -5.00 5.05 24.29
N ASP A 59 -4.45 5.82 25.22
CA ASP A 59 -3.89 7.15 24.98
C ASP A 59 -2.42 7.11 24.55
N PHE A 60 -1.83 5.92 24.42
CA PHE A 60 -0.49 5.79 23.88
C PHE A 60 -0.42 6.33 22.44
N ASP A 61 0.46 7.29 22.21
CA ASP A 61 0.55 8.02 20.94
C ASP A 61 1.89 7.76 20.21
N GLY A 62 2.94 7.37 20.95
CA GLY A 62 4.24 6.92 20.42
C GLY A 62 4.89 7.81 19.35
N ARG A 63 4.46 9.07 19.19
CA ARG A 63 4.72 9.89 17.98
C ARG A 63 6.20 10.14 17.69
N SER A 64 7.05 10.07 18.70
CA SER A 64 8.50 10.26 18.57
C SER A 64 9.25 9.00 18.10
N GLN A 65 8.59 7.84 18.08
CA GLN A 65 9.23 6.57 17.74
C GLN A 65 9.01 6.23 16.27
N GLN A 66 10.09 5.80 15.60
CA GLN A 66 10.09 5.43 14.18
C GLN A 66 10.76 4.07 14.01
N LEU A 67 10.28 3.29 13.04
CA LEU A 67 10.94 2.09 12.59
C LEU A 67 11.86 2.44 11.42
N THR A 68 13.15 2.15 11.55
CA THR A 68 14.18 2.35 10.51
C THR A 68 13.88 1.61 9.21
N ASP A 69 13.12 0.51 9.30
CA ASP A 69 12.86 -0.41 8.20
C ASP A 69 11.58 -0.02 7.43
N LEU A 70 10.89 1.07 7.83
CA LEU A 70 9.66 1.52 7.20
C LEU A 70 9.89 2.57 6.11
N PRO A 71 9.08 2.55 5.04
CA PRO A 71 9.10 3.61 4.04
C PRO A 71 8.83 4.98 4.65
N LEU A 72 9.52 5.99 4.13
CA LEU A 72 9.29 7.37 4.50
C LEU A 72 7.86 7.81 4.12
N LEU A 73 7.12 8.32 5.10
CA LEU A 73 5.76 8.83 4.89
C LEU A 73 5.72 10.14 4.10
N SER A 74 6.84 10.84 4.03
CA SER A 74 7.00 12.09 3.30
C SER A 74 7.50 11.82 1.89
N THR A 75 6.68 12.14 0.89
CA THR A 75 7.15 12.41 -0.47
C THR A 75 6.86 13.87 -0.74
N ASP A 76 7.91 14.63 -1.05
CA ASP A 76 7.76 16.03 -1.47
C ASP A 76 6.86 16.09 -2.71
N PHE A 77 5.89 17.01 -2.72
CA PHE A 77 4.87 17.03 -3.78
C PHE A 77 5.48 17.34 -5.16
N ASP A 78 6.47 18.22 -5.21
CA ASP A 78 7.16 18.59 -6.45
C ASP A 78 7.97 17.40 -6.98
N SER A 79 8.66 16.68 -6.09
CA SER A 79 9.34 15.42 -6.43
C SER A 79 8.36 14.37 -6.95
N TRP A 80 7.18 14.23 -6.33
CA TRP A 80 6.15 13.31 -6.77
C TRP A 80 5.62 13.67 -8.16
N LEU A 81 5.44 14.96 -8.44
CA LEU A 81 4.93 15.45 -9.72
C LEU A 81 5.87 15.12 -10.90
N GLN A 82 7.19 15.09 -10.64
CA GLN A 82 8.20 14.77 -11.65
C GLN A 82 8.30 13.26 -11.97
N LEU A 83 7.80 12.38 -11.09
CA LEU A 83 7.84 10.93 -11.32
C LEU A 83 6.90 10.51 -12.44
N SER A 84 7.33 9.52 -13.24
CA SER A 84 6.43 8.86 -14.18
C SER A 84 5.36 8.07 -13.44
N ASP A 85 4.23 7.81 -14.09
CA ASP A 85 3.16 7.01 -13.47
C ASP A 85 3.63 5.58 -13.17
N TRP A 86 4.60 5.05 -13.94
CA TRP A 86 5.23 3.76 -13.64
C TRP A 86 6.08 3.84 -12.36
N ASP A 87 6.93 4.87 -12.22
CA ASP A 87 7.80 5.03 -11.04
C ASP A 87 6.97 5.23 -9.75
N ARG A 88 5.88 6.01 -9.83
CA ARG A 88 4.94 6.19 -8.72
C ARG A 88 4.32 4.86 -8.28
N LEU A 89 3.85 4.06 -9.24
CA LEU A 89 3.25 2.76 -8.97
C LEU A 89 4.29 1.76 -8.46
N HIS A 90 5.51 1.79 -8.99
CA HIS A 90 6.59 0.92 -8.54
C HIS A 90 7.01 1.23 -7.10
N ALA A 91 7.18 2.51 -6.76
CA ALA A 91 7.46 2.94 -5.39
C ALA A 91 6.34 2.51 -4.44
N ALA A 92 5.07 2.74 -4.80
CA ALA A 92 3.94 2.31 -4.00
C ALA A 92 3.90 0.78 -3.78
N PHE A 93 4.30 -0.01 -4.77
CA PHE A 93 4.42 -1.47 -4.64
C PHE A 93 5.50 -1.85 -3.63
N LEU A 94 6.69 -1.26 -3.72
CA LEU A 94 7.81 -1.53 -2.79
C LEU A 94 7.45 -1.14 -1.35
N ASP A 95 6.83 0.02 -1.18
CA ASP A 95 6.41 0.51 0.14
C ASP A 95 5.38 -0.44 0.77
N MET A 96 4.35 -0.86 0.02
CA MET A 96 3.35 -1.83 0.50
C MET A 96 3.99 -3.18 0.86
N GLN A 97 4.99 -3.62 0.10
CA GLN A 97 5.72 -4.85 0.39
C GLN A 97 6.50 -4.74 1.72
N ALA A 98 7.14 -3.60 1.98
CA ALA A 98 7.85 -3.36 3.24
C ALA A 98 6.88 -3.43 4.45
N TYR A 99 5.72 -2.77 4.36
CA TYR A 99 4.67 -2.88 5.38
C TYR A 99 4.19 -4.33 5.55
N TRP A 100 3.92 -5.03 4.45
CA TRP A 100 3.47 -6.43 4.50
C TRP A 100 4.47 -7.32 5.25
N ASN A 101 5.77 -7.15 5.00
CA ASN A 101 6.84 -7.92 5.66
C ASN A 101 6.90 -7.67 7.18
N ILE A 102 6.71 -6.43 7.62
CA ILE A 102 6.68 -6.10 9.05
C ILE A 102 5.44 -6.68 9.73
N LEU A 103 4.28 -6.57 9.09
CA LEU A 103 3.04 -7.17 9.60
C LEU A 103 3.15 -8.70 9.67
N GLU A 104 3.81 -9.34 8.71
CA GLU A 104 4.01 -10.78 8.67
C GLU A 104 4.85 -11.26 9.85
N ARG A 105 5.98 -10.57 10.11
CA ARG A 105 6.81 -10.86 11.28
C ARG A 105 6.01 -10.71 12.57
N LYS A 106 5.32 -9.58 12.74
CA LYS A 106 4.56 -9.32 13.97
C LYS A 106 3.43 -10.32 14.18
N ARG A 107 2.72 -10.70 13.10
CA ARG A 107 1.71 -11.77 13.15
C ARG A 107 2.32 -13.08 13.62
N GLY A 108 3.48 -13.47 13.07
CA GLY A 108 4.19 -14.68 13.45
C GLY A 108 4.59 -14.70 14.93
N ASP A 109 5.00 -13.56 15.50
CA ASP A 109 5.32 -13.46 16.93
C ASP A 109 4.07 -13.62 17.80
N LEU A 110 2.98 -12.93 17.45
CA LEU A 110 1.70 -13.06 18.14
C LEU A 110 1.14 -14.50 18.10
N GLU A 111 1.33 -15.23 17.00
CA GLU A 111 0.91 -16.63 16.87
C GLU A 111 1.73 -17.58 17.75
N LYS A 112 3.03 -17.30 17.94
CA LYS A 112 3.88 -18.06 18.87
C LYS A 112 3.44 -17.82 20.31
N GLU A 113 3.20 -16.57 20.67
CA GLU A 113 2.71 -16.19 22.00
C GLU A 113 1.33 -16.80 22.30
N GLU A 114 0.40 -16.77 21.34
CA GLU A 114 -0.94 -17.35 21.47
C GLU A 114 -0.88 -18.88 21.65
N LYS A 115 -0.01 -19.57 20.90
CA LYS A 115 0.21 -21.02 21.06
C LYS A 115 0.81 -21.36 22.42
N ALA A 116 1.72 -20.55 22.93
CA ALA A 116 2.33 -20.74 24.25
C ALA A 116 1.30 -20.56 25.40
N HIS A 117 0.27 -19.74 25.19
CA HIS A 117 -0.77 -19.41 26.19
C HIS A 117 -2.17 -19.92 25.82
N SER A 118 -2.21 -21.00 25.01
CA SER A 118 -3.39 -21.56 24.33
C SER A 118 -4.61 -21.83 25.23
N TRP A 119 -4.43 -22.05 26.54
CA TRP A 119 -5.53 -22.35 27.46
C TRP A 119 -6.40 -21.13 27.85
N LEU A 120 -5.98 -19.87 27.59
CA LEU A 120 -6.70 -18.67 28.07
C LEU A 120 -7.55 -17.92 27.02
N ARG A 121 -7.35 -18.14 25.71
CA ARG A 121 -7.81 -17.20 24.66
C ARG A 121 -8.63 -17.92 23.59
N LYS A 122 -9.94 -18.14 23.80
CA LYS A 122 -10.79 -18.89 22.83
C LYS A 122 -12.04 -18.17 22.30
N THR A 123 -12.30 -16.92 22.67
CA THR A 123 -13.66 -16.36 22.50
C THR A 123 -13.78 -15.17 21.54
N TRP A 124 -12.70 -14.68 20.92
CA TRP A 124 -12.76 -13.51 20.02
C TRP A 124 -11.79 -13.65 18.84
N ILE A 125 -12.07 -13.00 17.70
CA ILE A 125 -11.12 -12.92 16.56
C ILE A 125 -9.78 -12.39 17.08
N SER A 126 -8.77 -13.26 17.10
CA SER A 126 -7.45 -12.96 17.66
C SER A 126 -6.72 -11.90 16.83
N LEU A 127 -5.77 -11.19 17.45
CA LEU A 127 -4.93 -10.22 16.74
C LEU A 127 -4.30 -10.82 15.49
N PRO A 128 -3.68 -12.02 15.52
CA PRO A 128 -3.13 -12.65 14.32
C PRO A 128 -4.08 -12.70 13.12
N GLN A 129 -5.34 -13.07 13.37
CA GLN A 129 -6.34 -13.15 12.30
C GLN A 129 -6.67 -11.77 11.72
N ARG A 130 -6.67 -10.72 12.55
CA ARG A 130 -6.89 -9.33 12.08
C ARG A 130 -5.70 -8.81 11.27
N PHE A 131 -4.47 -9.11 11.70
CA PHE A 131 -3.26 -8.84 10.92
C PHE A 131 -3.34 -9.52 9.55
N LYS A 132 -3.73 -10.80 9.52
CA LYS A 132 -3.91 -11.58 8.28
C LYS A 132 -4.88 -10.92 7.30
N HIS A 133 -6.02 -10.39 7.78
CA HIS A 133 -6.97 -9.69 6.90
C HIS A 133 -6.34 -8.44 6.25
N ILE A 134 -5.60 -7.63 7.01
CA ILE A 134 -4.92 -6.45 6.45
C ILE A 134 -3.84 -6.87 5.45
N GLN A 135 -3.10 -7.96 5.72
CA GLN A 135 -2.11 -8.48 4.79
C GLN A 135 -2.72 -8.96 3.47
N LEU A 136 -3.91 -9.55 3.51
CA LEU A 136 -4.67 -9.89 2.30
C LEU A 136 -5.07 -8.63 1.53
N ASP A 137 -5.56 -7.60 2.23
CA ASP A 137 -5.90 -6.33 1.60
C ASP A 137 -4.69 -5.67 0.90
N LEU A 138 -3.53 -5.68 1.57
CA LEU A 138 -2.28 -5.18 0.99
C LEU A 138 -1.85 -5.99 -0.22
N ARG A 139 -2.01 -7.32 -0.19
CA ARG A 139 -1.73 -8.19 -1.33
C ARG A 139 -2.63 -7.85 -2.52
N ASP A 140 -3.91 -7.60 -2.27
CA ASP A 140 -4.86 -7.22 -3.32
C ASP A 140 -4.54 -5.84 -3.92
N LEU A 141 -4.14 -4.88 -3.09
CA LEU A 141 -3.62 -3.58 -3.56
C LEU A 141 -2.36 -3.77 -4.43
N MET A 142 -1.39 -4.55 -3.97
CA MET A 142 -0.17 -4.84 -4.72
C MET A 142 -0.48 -5.52 -6.06
N ASN A 143 -1.46 -6.43 -6.10
CA ASN A 143 -1.91 -7.05 -7.35
C ASN A 143 -2.53 -6.03 -8.32
N GLN A 144 -3.36 -5.10 -7.82
CA GLN A 144 -3.93 -4.03 -8.64
C GLN A 144 -2.85 -3.11 -9.19
N VAL A 145 -1.91 -2.67 -8.34
CA VAL A 145 -0.78 -1.83 -8.73
C VAL A 145 0.09 -2.54 -9.78
N SER A 146 0.40 -3.82 -9.58
CA SER A 146 1.16 -4.61 -10.57
C SER A 146 0.45 -4.67 -11.92
N SER A 147 -0.87 -4.84 -11.93
CA SER A 147 -1.68 -4.80 -13.15
C SER A 147 -1.65 -3.43 -13.84
N GLN A 148 -1.70 -2.34 -13.07
CA GLN A 148 -1.58 -0.97 -13.58
C GLN A 148 -0.18 -0.73 -14.16
N MET A 149 0.88 -1.13 -13.46
CA MET A 149 2.26 -1.00 -13.95
C MET A 149 2.48 -1.70 -15.30
N ARG A 150 1.90 -2.89 -15.50
CA ARG A 150 1.97 -3.60 -16.79
C ARG A 150 1.30 -2.83 -17.91
N PHE A 151 0.24 -2.07 -17.60
CA PHE A 151 -0.44 -1.22 -18.56
C PHE A 151 0.39 0.03 -18.91
N THR A 152 0.93 0.72 -17.91
CA THR A 152 1.80 1.90 -18.12
C THR A 152 3.13 1.54 -18.79
N ARG A 153 3.65 0.32 -18.59
CA ARG A 153 4.89 -0.15 -19.25
C ARG A 153 4.76 -0.20 -20.78
N ARG A 154 3.55 -0.36 -21.32
CA ARG A 154 3.32 -0.35 -22.77
C ARG A 154 3.52 1.04 -23.40
N SER A 155 3.48 2.10 -22.61
CA SER A 155 3.68 3.49 -23.05
C SER A 155 5.02 4.09 -22.57
N TRP A 156 5.94 3.27 -22.07
CA TRP A 156 7.11 3.74 -21.32
C TRP A 156 8.39 3.79 -22.16
N MET A 157 9.02 4.96 -22.21
CA MET A 157 10.44 5.12 -22.53
C MET A 157 11.27 5.07 -21.25
N LYS A 158 12.39 4.34 -21.31
CA LYS A 158 13.20 3.84 -20.20
C LYS A 158 13.93 4.98 -19.44
N PRO A 159 13.79 5.10 -18.11
CA PRO A 159 14.70 5.84 -17.25
C PRO A 159 15.62 4.92 -16.44
N THR A 160 16.71 5.53 -15.96
CA THR A 160 17.86 4.95 -15.26
C THR A 160 17.52 4.46 -13.85
N PRO A 161 18.03 3.30 -13.41
CA PRO A 161 17.72 2.75 -12.09
C PRO A 161 18.44 3.49 -10.96
N ALA A 162 17.71 3.84 -9.90
CA ALA A 162 18.29 4.14 -8.59
C ALA A 162 18.25 2.87 -7.72
N ALA A 163 19.40 2.47 -7.19
CA ALA A 163 19.53 1.31 -6.32
C ALA A 163 19.01 1.64 -4.92
N VAL A 164 18.18 0.76 -4.36
CA VAL A 164 17.86 0.76 -2.93
C VAL A 164 18.22 -0.60 -2.35
N HIS A 165 19.13 -0.56 -1.39
CA HIS A 165 19.67 -1.69 -0.65
C HIS A 165 18.75 -1.98 0.54
N LEU A 166 18.34 -3.22 0.74
CA LEU A 166 17.66 -3.64 1.96
C LEU A 166 18.25 -4.97 2.42
N ASN A 167 19.05 -4.91 3.48
CA ASN A 167 19.29 -6.01 4.40
C ASN A 167 19.59 -5.38 5.76
N SER A 168 18.77 -5.68 6.76
CA SER A 168 19.12 -5.42 8.16
C SER A 168 18.73 -6.64 8.98
N GLU A 169 19.75 -7.34 9.46
CA GLU A 169 19.61 -8.43 10.41
C GLU A 169 19.46 -7.82 11.81
N ARG A 170 18.44 -8.25 12.56
CA ARG A 170 17.99 -7.55 13.77
C ARG A 170 18.16 -8.43 15.01
N SER A 171 18.83 -7.86 16.01
CA SER A 171 19.10 -8.46 17.32
C SER A 171 17.81 -8.81 18.09
N PRO A 172 17.84 -9.79 19.01
CA PRO A 172 16.73 -10.09 19.93
C PRO A 172 16.36 -8.87 20.76
N ARG A 173 15.06 -8.70 21.03
CA ARG A 173 14.48 -7.50 21.65
C ARG A 173 13.64 -7.85 22.86
N ALA A 174 13.52 -6.89 23.77
CA ALA A 174 12.62 -7.01 24.92
C ALA A 174 11.15 -7.02 24.46
N ASP A 175 10.30 -7.71 25.21
CA ASP A 175 8.87 -7.89 24.89
C ASP A 175 8.13 -6.55 24.73
N TRP A 176 8.47 -5.54 25.55
CA TRP A 176 7.89 -4.20 25.45
C TRP A 176 8.22 -3.53 24.11
N ASP A 177 9.47 -3.62 23.66
CA ASP A 177 9.90 -3.06 22.38
C ASP A 177 9.16 -3.71 21.22
N SER A 178 8.99 -5.05 21.25
CA SER A 178 8.21 -5.78 20.24
C SER A 178 6.76 -5.30 20.15
N ARG A 179 6.11 -5.01 21.28
CA ARG A 179 4.72 -4.52 21.30
C ARG A 179 4.61 -3.09 20.76
N VAL A 180 5.50 -2.21 21.20
CA VAL A 180 5.58 -0.84 20.71
C VAL A 180 5.81 -0.80 19.19
N GLU A 181 6.63 -1.71 18.66
CA GLU A 181 6.87 -1.79 17.21
C GLU A 181 5.65 -2.24 16.41
N GLY A 182 4.87 -3.19 16.93
CA GLY A 182 3.59 -3.57 16.33
C GLY A 182 2.64 -2.37 16.21
N TYR A 183 2.63 -1.51 17.24
CA TYR A 183 1.87 -0.26 17.21
C TYR A 183 2.41 0.73 16.19
N ILE A 184 3.71 1.00 16.16
CA ILE A 184 4.34 1.93 15.22
C ILE A 184 4.06 1.49 13.78
N ALA A 185 4.20 0.20 13.48
CA ALA A 185 3.93 -0.35 12.16
C ALA A 185 2.49 -0.09 11.69
N LEU A 186 1.51 -0.30 12.57
CA LEU A 186 0.10 -0.07 12.27
C LEU A 186 -0.23 1.42 12.13
N ARG A 187 0.35 2.28 12.99
CA ARG A 187 0.18 3.73 12.92
C ARG A 187 0.74 4.29 11.60
N ASP A 188 1.96 3.92 11.27
CA ASP A 188 2.62 4.41 10.06
C ASP A 188 1.92 3.85 8.81
N LEU A 189 1.37 2.63 8.87
CA LEU A 189 0.53 2.10 7.82
C LEU A 189 -0.77 2.90 7.62
N ASP A 190 -1.44 3.36 8.69
CA ASP A 190 -2.62 4.23 8.58
C ASP A 190 -2.28 5.55 7.85
N LEU A 191 -1.16 6.17 8.22
CA LEU A 191 -0.65 7.37 7.57
C LEU A 191 -0.27 7.12 6.10
N TYR A 192 0.43 6.02 5.84
CA TYR A 192 0.82 5.62 4.49
C TYR A 192 -0.40 5.36 3.61
N LEU A 193 -1.42 4.65 4.09
CA LEU A 193 -2.64 4.39 3.33
C LEU A 193 -3.42 5.67 3.02
N THR A 194 -3.30 6.69 3.87
CA THR A 194 -3.83 8.04 3.58
C THR A 194 -3.12 8.68 2.40
N LYS A 195 -1.78 8.68 2.43
CA LYS A 195 -0.94 9.15 1.31
C LYS A 195 -1.24 8.37 0.04
N LEU A 196 -1.28 7.04 0.12
CA LEU A 196 -1.51 6.16 -1.02
C LEU A 196 -2.87 6.40 -1.66
N ALA A 197 -3.93 6.58 -0.86
CA ALA A 197 -5.25 6.95 -1.37
C ALA A 197 -5.20 8.30 -2.11
N ARG A 198 -4.53 9.32 -1.55
CA ARG A 198 -4.32 10.60 -2.24
C ARG A 198 -3.61 10.41 -3.57
N ASP A 199 -2.53 9.62 -3.60
CA ASP A 199 -1.73 9.40 -4.80
C ASP A 199 -2.55 8.69 -5.91
N PHE A 200 -3.39 7.71 -5.55
CA PHE A 200 -4.34 7.09 -6.51
C PHE A 200 -5.41 8.06 -7.01
N LEU A 201 -5.93 8.92 -6.14
CA LEU A 201 -6.88 9.95 -6.55
C LEU A 201 -6.25 10.93 -7.54
N LEU A 202 -5.00 11.34 -7.31
CA LEU A 202 -4.25 12.20 -8.22
C LEU A 202 -4.04 11.51 -9.58
N LEU A 203 -3.62 10.24 -9.59
CA LEU A 203 -3.49 9.44 -10.82
C LEU A 203 -4.82 9.30 -11.57
N ALA A 204 -5.94 9.12 -10.87
CA ALA A 204 -7.28 9.05 -11.46
C ALA A 204 -7.79 10.40 -12.00
N SER A 205 -7.24 11.52 -11.51
CA SER A 205 -7.62 12.88 -11.92
C SER A 205 -6.78 13.42 -13.08
N LYS A 206 -5.62 12.81 -13.34
CA LYS A 206 -4.72 13.21 -14.42
C LYS A 206 -5.44 13.05 -15.76
N ARG A 207 -5.69 14.16 -16.44
CA ARG A 207 -6.16 14.13 -17.82
C ARG A 207 -4.97 13.72 -18.69
N HIS A 208 -5.07 12.61 -19.39
CA HIS A 208 -4.16 12.29 -20.48
C HIS A 208 -4.44 13.29 -21.61
N SER A 209 -3.71 14.40 -21.64
CA SER A 209 -3.71 15.33 -22.78
C SER A 209 -2.74 14.86 -23.84
#